data_AF-A0A7K2CQH7-F1
#
_entry.id   AF-A0A7K2CQH7-F1
#
_cell.length_a   1.000
_cell.length_b   1.000
_cell.length_c   1.000
_cell.angle_alpha   90.00
_cell.angle_beta   90.00
_cell.angle_gamma   90.00
#
_symmetry.space_group_name_H-M   'P 1'
#
loop_
_entity.id
_entity.type
_entity.pdbx_description
1 polymer ?
#
loop_
_entity_poly.entity_id
_entity_poly.type
_entity_poly.pdbx_seq_one_letter_code
_entity_poly.pdbx_strand_id
1 'polypeptide(L)'
;MRARPTQGKEVSPLLVRLARRWAVGVVAAVVLLAGGIGVWMLLDRGGSDDRVHATGPVGDSTRPVLEWAEFDPGLDDDAVSGLLASLGDGRILMQTYRPGSDKAGPGLQLLVTEDGADWSEVPIPTGLWPPQFDLSSERWLVAGHDIAGDPRSANGESEGGDSRGLAGYRAFYSDDQGASWIELEFDFSSSSIQVPPTYDIFPYVVTVALASGDHMVIVLQSNEEDASAASDSGSEMSSHLGEEPGERSKARIFASDGGVLEQVAEYDGLIYNSIVINRNVSTAAGFSIQLYVRGDTEQAPGRLSTLTSTDGRTWSQSEGAGSLFPQALGPDGSLWRSAWLGTGYGLNRFDREGSLTIEVAFDNAIPFLLAAGPSGVAVNAMAIPGTELFTLPNQRIAKDGYELRFNEPEGGFTLWDLAADTAVYECGPEVLWVRWAPSKADCRLRYPNDDSAEMDAEVIVFQDMETGVDLVSFTRGELVPEFPLWAITGLVVDSPKEEEQWLGWSADGIEWSWQTPAGAFGIDPGEANDASVSLAVGDGFVLARVEQIDNSPPYSLSTRWFIAQVP
;
A
#
# COMPACT_ATOMS: atom_id res chain seq x y z
N MET A 1 -43.36 56.63 29.58
CA MET A 1 -44.16 55.84 28.63
C MET A 1 -43.52 54.46 28.51
N ARG A 2 -44.14 53.41 29.07
CA ARG A 2 -43.67 52.02 28.97
C ARG A 2 -44.48 51.29 27.89
N ALA A 3 -43.80 50.72 26.92
CA ALA A 3 -44.37 49.96 25.81
C ALA A 3 -44.75 48.53 26.24
N ARG A 4 -45.86 48.02 25.68
CA ARG A 4 -46.33 46.63 25.82
C ARG A 4 -45.53 45.68 24.91
N PRO A 5 -45.27 44.44 25.32
CA PRO A 5 -44.76 43.40 24.43
C PRO A 5 -45.89 42.78 23.59
N THR A 6 -45.59 42.54 22.32
CA THR A 6 -46.42 41.82 21.34
C THR A 6 -46.37 40.31 21.58
N GLN A 7 -47.54 39.67 21.57
CA GLN A 7 -47.72 38.22 21.62
C GLN A 7 -47.10 37.53 20.39
N GLY A 8 -46.22 36.55 20.63
CA GLY A 8 -45.75 35.62 19.61
C GLY A 8 -46.81 34.56 19.31
N LYS A 9 -47.02 34.27 18.02
CA LYS A 9 -47.83 33.14 17.53
C LYS A 9 -47.10 31.84 17.84
N GLU A 10 -47.66 31.01 18.70
CA GLU A 10 -47.24 29.62 18.87
C GLU A 10 -47.59 28.82 17.61
N VAL A 11 -46.56 28.26 16.97
CA VAL A 11 -46.72 27.30 15.88
C VAL A 11 -47.14 25.97 16.50
N SER A 12 -48.26 25.42 16.03
CA SER A 12 -48.81 24.17 16.55
C SER A 12 -47.79 23.02 16.40
N PRO A 13 -47.52 22.24 17.48
CA PRO A 13 -46.62 21.08 17.46
C PRO A 13 -47.01 20.03 16.40
N LEU A 14 -48.27 20.07 15.95
CA LEU A 14 -48.83 19.16 14.96
C LEU A 14 -48.33 19.48 13.54
N LEU A 15 -48.08 20.76 13.23
CA LEU A 15 -47.51 21.19 11.94
C LEU A 15 -46.02 20.82 11.83
N VAL A 16 -45.27 20.88 12.95
CA VAL A 16 -43.86 20.47 13.01
C VAL A 16 -43.73 18.94 12.85
N ARG A 17 -44.65 18.16 13.42
CA ARG A 17 -44.68 16.70 13.26
C ARG A 17 -45.08 16.26 11.85
N LEU A 18 -45.97 16.99 11.17
CA LEU A 18 -46.33 16.69 9.78
C LEU A 18 -45.20 17.02 8.81
N ALA A 19 -44.48 18.12 9.01
CA ALA A 19 -43.33 18.49 8.19
C ALA A 19 -42.17 17.48 8.31
N ARG A 20 -41.90 16.96 9.53
CA ARG A 20 -40.89 15.91 9.74
C ARG A 20 -41.23 14.59 9.05
N ARG A 21 -42.51 14.19 9.02
CA ARG A 21 -42.91 12.94 8.35
C ARG A 21 -42.79 13.00 6.83
N TRP A 22 -42.99 14.17 6.23
CA TRP A 22 -42.77 14.37 4.79
C TRP A 22 -41.29 14.46 4.41
N ALA A 23 -40.44 15.06 5.27
CA ALA A 23 -39.00 15.10 5.04
C ALA A 23 -38.36 13.70 5.09
N VAL A 24 -38.77 12.84 6.04
CA VAL A 24 -38.25 11.46 6.16
C VAL A 24 -38.71 10.58 4.99
N GLY A 25 -39.95 10.75 4.51
CA GLY A 25 -40.45 10.01 3.35
C GLY A 25 -39.75 10.37 2.03
N VAL A 26 -39.35 11.63 1.86
CA VAL A 26 -38.65 12.09 0.64
C VAL A 26 -37.16 11.68 0.67
N VAL A 27 -36.50 11.71 1.83
CA VAL A 27 -35.12 11.25 1.97
C VAL A 27 -35.02 9.73 1.77
N ALA A 28 -35.94 8.94 2.31
CA ALA A 28 -35.97 7.49 2.10
C ALA A 28 -36.19 7.11 0.62
N ALA A 29 -37.02 7.85 -0.11
CA ALA A 29 -37.25 7.62 -1.54
C ALA A 29 -36.05 8.01 -2.42
N VAL A 30 -35.30 9.06 -2.05
CA VAL A 30 -34.07 9.46 -2.75
C VAL A 30 -32.92 8.49 -2.45
N VAL A 31 -32.81 7.97 -1.23
CA VAL A 31 -31.83 6.94 -0.86
C VAL A 31 -32.12 5.61 -1.55
N LEU A 32 -33.40 5.21 -1.71
CA LEU A 32 -33.75 4.00 -2.44
C LEU A 32 -33.53 4.12 -3.97
N LEU A 33 -33.67 5.31 -4.55
CA LEU A 33 -33.43 5.55 -5.98
C LEU A 33 -31.94 5.79 -6.31
N ALA A 34 -31.16 6.38 -5.40
CA ALA A 34 -29.72 6.55 -5.57
C ALA A 34 -28.92 5.29 -5.16
N GLY A 35 -29.36 4.58 -4.11
CA GLY A 35 -28.78 3.31 -3.69
C GLY A 35 -29.00 2.16 -4.67
N GLY A 36 -30.07 2.22 -5.47
CA GLY A 36 -30.32 1.25 -6.55
C GLY A 36 -29.31 1.31 -7.71
N ILE A 37 -28.57 2.42 -7.86
CA ILE A 37 -27.56 2.59 -8.92
C ILE A 37 -26.16 2.17 -8.42
N GLY A 38 -25.84 2.38 -7.14
CA GLY A 38 -24.59 1.93 -6.53
C GLY A 38 -24.51 0.41 -6.32
N VAL A 39 -25.63 -0.24 -6.00
CA VAL A 39 -25.71 -1.71 -5.87
C VAL A 39 -25.58 -2.42 -7.22
N TRP A 40 -25.91 -1.75 -8.33
CA TRP A 40 -25.78 -2.34 -9.67
C TRP A 40 -24.31 -2.47 -10.12
N MET A 41 -23.38 -1.67 -9.60
CA MET A 41 -21.93 -1.82 -9.88
C MET A 41 -21.25 -2.93 -9.05
N LEU A 42 -21.85 -3.36 -7.94
CA LEU A 42 -21.41 -4.55 -7.18
C LEU A 42 -22.07 -5.85 -7.66
N LEU A 43 -23.21 -5.76 -8.37
CA LEU A 43 -23.97 -6.91 -8.87
C LEU A 43 -23.77 -7.22 -10.36
N ASP A 44 -23.07 -6.37 -11.13
CA ASP A 44 -22.56 -6.75 -12.45
C ASP A 44 -21.24 -7.53 -12.35
N ARG A 45 -21.12 -8.40 -11.33
CA ARG A 45 -20.32 -9.62 -11.45
C ARG A 45 -21.06 -10.51 -12.46
N GLY A 46 -20.89 -10.19 -13.74
CA GLY A 46 -21.08 -11.15 -14.81
C GLY A 46 -20.13 -12.31 -14.54
N GLY A 47 -20.57 -13.26 -13.71
CA GLY A 47 -19.84 -14.47 -13.41
C GLY A 47 -19.69 -15.26 -14.69
N SER A 48 -18.53 -15.12 -15.34
CA SER A 48 -18.00 -16.25 -16.08
C SER A 48 -17.64 -17.29 -15.02
N ASP A 49 -18.26 -18.47 -15.10
CA ASP A 49 -17.92 -19.65 -14.30
C ASP A 49 -16.46 -20.15 -14.52
N ASP A 50 -15.62 -19.39 -15.22
CA ASP A 50 -14.23 -19.70 -15.56
C ASP A 50 -13.23 -19.31 -14.45
N ARG A 51 -13.67 -19.26 -13.18
CA ARG A 51 -12.76 -19.05 -12.04
C ARG A 51 -11.77 -20.21 -11.96
N VAL A 52 -10.48 -19.89 -11.98
CA VAL A 52 -9.43 -20.88 -11.78
C VAL A 52 -9.21 -21.02 -10.28
N HIS A 53 -9.65 -22.15 -9.72
CA HIS A 53 -9.27 -22.53 -8.37
C HIS A 53 -7.89 -23.17 -8.41
N ALA A 54 -6.87 -22.50 -7.87
CA ALA A 54 -5.62 -23.14 -7.55
C ALA A 54 -5.80 -23.87 -6.22
N THR A 55 -5.37 -25.13 -6.14
CA THR A 55 -5.28 -25.82 -4.85
C THR A 55 -4.28 -25.05 -3.98
N GLY A 56 -4.72 -24.64 -2.79
CA GLY A 56 -3.83 -24.00 -1.82
C GLY A 56 -2.65 -24.89 -1.41
N PRO A 57 -1.69 -24.35 -0.64
CA PRO A 57 -0.44 -25.00 -0.26
C PRO A 57 -0.58 -26.37 0.45
N VAL A 58 -1.75 -26.66 1.03
CA VAL A 58 -2.02 -27.89 1.80
C VAL A 58 -2.44 -29.07 0.92
N GLY A 59 -2.71 -28.85 -0.38
CA GLY A 59 -2.98 -29.91 -1.34
C GLY A 59 -1.70 -30.46 -1.97
N ASP A 60 -1.66 -31.76 -2.32
CA ASP A 60 -0.55 -32.33 -3.10
C ASP A 60 -0.32 -31.47 -4.36
N SER A 61 0.85 -30.83 -4.45
CA SER A 61 1.27 -30.14 -5.68
C SER A 61 1.21 -31.16 -6.82
N THR A 62 0.35 -30.92 -7.80
CA THR A 62 0.18 -31.85 -8.92
C THR A 62 1.32 -31.74 -9.94
N ARG A 63 2.33 -30.88 -9.68
CA ARG A 63 3.31 -30.44 -10.66
C ARG A 63 4.74 -30.39 -10.13
N PRO A 64 5.73 -30.41 -11.05
CA PRO A 64 7.11 -30.12 -10.70
C PRO A 64 7.19 -28.79 -9.97
N VAL A 65 7.84 -28.83 -8.83
CA VAL A 65 8.20 -27.67 -8.03
C VAL A 65 9.54 -27.11 -8.52
N LEU A 66 9.86 -25.86 -8.19
CA LEU A 66 11.16 -25.29 -8.54
C LEU A 66 12.29 -26.05 -7.82
N GLU A 67 13.37 -26.32 -8.56
CA GLU A 67 14.60 -26.88 -8.02
C GLU A 67 15.58 -25.73 -7.77
N TRP A 68 15.92 -25.50 -6.51
CA TRP A 68 16.76 -24.38 -6.09
C TRP A 68 18.22 -24.81 -5.93
N ALA A 69 19.12 -24.00 -6.47
CA ALA A 69 20.55 -24.10 -6.25
C ALA A 69 21.01 -22.88 -5.43
N GLU A 70 21.69 -23.12 -4.32
CA GLU A 70 22.36 -22.07 -3.56
C GLU A 70 23.57 -21.57 -4.35
N PHE A 71 23.76 -20.25 -4.36
CA PHE A 71 24.92 -19.62 -5.01
C PHE A 71 25.38 -18.39 -4.21
N ASP A 72 26.58 -17.91 -4.56
CA ASP A 72 27.12 -16.66 -4.04
C ASP A 72 27.09 -15.63 -5.19
N PRO A 73 26.34 -14.53 -5.06
CA PRO A 73 26.27 -13.50 -6.09
C PRO A 73 27.55 -12.65 -6.20
N GLY A 74 28.57 -12.92 -5.36
CA GLY A 74 29.82 -12.17 -5.34
C GLY A 74 29.65 -10.74 -4.81
N LEU A 75 28.62 -10.53 -3.99
CA LEU A 75 28.32 -9.26 -3.34
C LEU A 75 29.00 -9.21 -1.99
N ASP A 76 29.50 -8.05 -1.58
CA ASP A 76 30.11 -7.88 -0.27
C ASP A 76 29.10 -8.26 0.85
N ASP A 77 29.57 -8.92 1.92
CA ASP A 77 28.74 -9.31 3.08
C ASP A 77 28.01 -8.13 3.75
N ASP A 78 28.46 -6.90 3.49
CA ASP A 78 27.82 -5.69 4.00
C ASP A 78 26.77 -5.11 3.03
N ALA A 79 26.81 -5.47 1.74
CA ALA A 79 25.78 -5.13 0.73
C ALA A 79 24.50 -5.98 0.89
N VAL A 80 24.40 -6.68 2.02
CA VAL A 80 23.48 -7.79 2.20
C VAL A 80 22.02 -7.35 2.25
N SER A 81 21.68 -6.17 2.79
CA SER A 81 20.28 -5.71 2.85
C SER A 81 19.84 -5.04 1.54
N GLY A 82 19.15 -5.79 0.68
CA GLY A 82 18.62 -5.26 -0.57
C GLY A 82 17.25 -5.79 -0.98
N LEU A 83 16.50 -4.97 -1.71
CA LEU A 83 15.19 -5.31 -2.27
C LEU A 83 15.37 -5.82 -3.71
N LEU A 84 14.74 -6.95 -4.01
CA LEU A 84 14.70 -7.53 -5.35
C LEU A 84 13.44 -7.06 -6.09
N ALA A 85 13.60 -6.76 -7.38
CA ALA A 85 12.51 -6.44 -8.28
C ALA A 85 12.73 -7.07 -9.66
N SER A 86 11.69 -7.67 -10.20
CA SER A 86 11.66 -8.10 -11.61
C SER A 86 11.49 -6.90 -12.54
N LEU A 87 12.29 -6.85 -13.60
CA LEU A 87 12.11 -5.90 -14.69
C LEU A 87 11.34 -6.56 -15.83
N GLY A 88 10.58 -5.75 -16.59
CA GLY A 88 9.70 -6.24 -17.66
C GLY A 88 10.44 -6.92 -18.82
N ASP A 89 11.73 -6.65 -18.97
CA ASP A 89 12.61 -7.24 -19.98
C ASP A 89 13.33 -8.52 -19.52
N GLY A 90 13.01 -9.02 -18.31
CA GLY A 90 13.56 -10.27 -17.78
C GLY A 90 14.81 -10.12 -16.93
N ARG A 91 15.33 -8.91 -16.79
CA ARG A 91 16.40 -8.63 -15.85
C ARG A 91 15.85 -8.56 -14.43
N ILE A 92 16.71 -8.76 -13.44
CA ILE A 92 16.40 -8.55 -12.03
C ILE A 92 17.23 -7.39 -11.51
N LEU A 93 16.56 -6.46 -10.85
CA LEU A 93 17.16 -5.33 -10.15
C LEU A 93 17.26 -5.67 -8.66
N MET A 94 18.41 -5.35 -8.07
CA MET A 94 18.62 -5.31 -6.64
C MET A 94 18.96 -3.89 -6.21
N GLN A 95 18.19 -3.37 -5.26
CA GLN A 95 18.46 -2.10 -4.60
C GLN A 95 19.16 -2.38 -3.26
N THR A 96 20.41 -1.96 -3.09
CA THR A 96 21.18 -2.13 -1.85
C THR A 96 21.87 -0.82 -1.44
N TYR A 97 22.50 -0.77 -0.27
CA TYR A 97 23.25 0.38 0.21
C TYR A 97 24.74 0.07 0.23
N ARG A 98 25.57 0.99 -0.27
CA ARG A 98 27.03 0.87 -0.17
C ARG A 98 27.48 1.25 1.26
N PRO A 99 28.00 0.31 2.05
CA PRO A 99 28.52 0.60 3.37
C PRO A 99 29.84 1.38 3.25
N GLY A 100 30.04 2.39 4.10
CA GLY A 100 31.35 3.04 4.24
C GLY A 100 31.81 3.91 3.07
N SER A 101 30.91 4.48 2.26
CA SER A 101 31.34 5.51 1.30
C SER A 101 31.75 6.79 2.05
N ASP A 102 33.06 7.01 2.20
CA ASP A 102 33.70 8.09 2.96
C ASP A 102 33.32 9.52 2.52
N LYS A 103 32.46 9.66 1.50
CA LYS A 103 32.06 10.94 0.93
C LYS A 103 30.56 10.93 0.60
N ALA A 104 29.78 11.59 1.46
CA ALA A 104 28.42 12.07 1.21
C ALA A 104 27.22 11.10 1.36
N GLY A 105 27.24 10.24 2.39
CA GLY A 105 26.04 9.51 2.86
C GLY A 105 25.96 8.05 2.41
N PRO A 106 24.95 7.28 2.86
CA PRO A 106 24.72 5.92 2.39
C PRO A 106 24.34 5.98 0.90
N GLY A 107 25.32 5.75 0.02
CA GLY A 107 25.09 5.73 -1.41
C GLY A 107 24.20 4.56 -1.77
N LEU A 108 23.05 4.82 -2.38
CA LEU A 108 22.26 3.76 -2.98
C LEU A 108 23.08 3.11 -4.09
N GLN A 109 23.12 1.78 -4.08
CA GLN A 109 23.71 0.98 -5.14
C GLN A 109 22.59 0.18 -5.81
N LEU A 110 22.49 0.33 -7.14
CA LEU A 110 21.57 -0.43 -7.96
C LEU A 110 22.38 -1.46 -8.75
N LEU A 111 22.04 -2.73 -8.59
CA LEU A 111 22.70 -3.84 -9.26
C LEU A 111 21.67 -4.54 -10.15
N VAL A 112 22.04 -4.85 -11.39
CA VAL A 112 21.19 -5.56 -12.35
C VAL A 112 21.87 -6.83 -12.80
N THR A 113 21.09 -7.90 -12.92
CA THR A 113 21.51 -9.18 -13.50
C THR A 113 20.54 -9.61 -14.60
N GLU A 114 21.08 -10.23 -15.64
CA GLU A 114 20.30 -10.80 -16.76
C GLU A 114 20.18 -12.33 -16.64
N ASP A 115 21.03 -12.96 -15.84
CA ASP A 115 21.15 -14.43 -15.72
C ASP A 115 21.06 -14.94 -14.27
N GLY A 116 20.97 -14.02 -13.32
CA GLY A 116 20.91 -14.29 -11.88
C GLY A 116 22.27 -14.51 -11.22
N ALA A 117 23.35 -14.60 -11.98
CA ALA A 117 24.70 -14.89 -11.47
C ALA A 117 25.64 -13.68 -11.61
N ASP A 118 25.66 -13.06 -12.79
CA ASP A 118 26.51 -11.92 -13.08
C ASP A 118 25.75 -10.62 -12.78
N TRP A 119 26.27 -9.84 -11.82
CA TRP A 119 25.68 -8.57 -11.41
C TRP A 119 26.50 -7.40 -11.91
N SER A 120 25.81 -6.39 -12.44
CA SER A 120 26.40 -5.16 -12.94
C SER A 120 25.83 -3.94 -12.20
N GLU A 121 26.69 -3.01 -11.81
CA GLU A 121 26.23 -1.77 -11.20
C GLU A 121 25.63 -0.84 -12.24
N VAL A 122 24.42 -0.35 -11.96
CA VAL A 122 23.77 0.69 -12.76
C VAL A 122 24.39 2.03 -12.37
N PRO A 123 25.07 2.72 -13.29
CA PRO A 123 25.63 4.03 -13.00
C PRO A 123 24.49 5.04 -12.85
N ILE A 124 24.11 5.37 -11.62
CA ILE A 124 23.11 6.41 -11.34
C ILE A 124 23.76 7.78 -11.20
N PRO A 125 23.08 8.87 -11.59
CA PRO A 125 23.52 10.22 -11.28
C PRO A 125 23.75 10.39 -9.77
N THR A 126 24.89 10.99 -9.39
CA THR A 126 25.25 11.16 -7.99
C THR A 126 24.46 12.31 -7.34
N GLY A 127 24.31 12.24 -6.02
CA GLY A 127 23.69 13.31 -5.24
C GLY A 127 22.16 13.31 -5.21
N LEU A 128 21.51 12.17 -5.45
CA LEU A 128 20.05 12.03 -5.34
C LEU A 128 19.63 11.29 -4.06
N TRP A 129 18.58 11.77 -3.38
CA TRP A 129 18.04 11.12 -2.18
C TRP A 129 16.53 11.36 -1.93
N PRO A 130 15.78 10.37 -1.43
CA PRO A 130 15.89 8.99 -1.89
C PRO A 130 15.60 8.99 -3.41
N PRO A 131 16.44 8.33 -4.23
CA PRO A 131 16.12 8.23 -5.64
C PRO A 131 14.92 7.29 -5.81
N GLN A 132 13.95 7.74 -6.57
CA GLN A 132 12.93 6.93 -7.22
C GLN A 132 13.43 6.59 -8.62
N PHE A 133 13.19 5.39 -9.11
CA PHE A 133 13.66 4.98 -10.41
C PHE A 133 12.70 4.00 -11.07
N ASP A 134 12.74 3.98 -12.39
CA ASP A 134 12.11 2.97 -13.22
C ASP A 134 13.09 2.57 -14.32
N LEU A 135 13.49 1.31 -14.28
CA LEU A 135 14.45 0.70 -15.20
C LEU A 135 13.79 -0.39 -16.07
N SER A 136 12.45 -0.49 -16.03
CA SER A 136 11.69 -1.58 -16.64
C SER A 136 11.47 -1.42 -18.14
N SER A 137 11.73 -0.24 -18.70
CA SER A 137 11.49 0.10 -20.10
C SER A 137 12.78 0.39 -20.87
N GLU A 138 12.69 0.59 -22.20
CA GLU A 138 13.81 1.03 -23.04
C GLU A 138 14.42 2.36 -22.55
N ARG A 139 13.57 3.22 -21.97
CA ARG A 139 13.97 4.46 -21.32
C ARG A 139 14.00 4.25 -19.81
N TRP A 140 15.13 4.58 -19.20
CA TRP A 140 15.30 4.59 -17.76
C TRP A 140 15.04 5.98 -17.21
N LEU A 141 14.43 6.05 -16.03
CA LEU A 141 14.17 7.31 -15.33
C LEU A 141 14.65 7.18 -13.89
N VAL A 142 15.33 8.22 -13.40
CA VAL A 142 15.72 8.37 -12.00
C VAL A 142 15.38 9.78 -11.56
N ALA A 143 14.75 9.93 -10.40
CA ALA A 143 14.45 11.24 -9.84
C ALA A 143 14.60 11.22 -8.32
N GLY A 144 15.03 12.34 -7.72
CA GLY A 144 15.20 12.43 -6.28
C GLY A 144 15.52 13.84 -5.83
N HIS A 145 15.79 14.00 -4.53
CA HIS A 145 16.25 15.26 -3.99
C HIS A 145 17.74 15.46 -4.26
N ASP A 146 18.17 16.65 -4.69
CA ASP A 146 19.59 16.98 -4.82
C ASP A 146 20.23 17.20 -3.44
N ILE A 147 21.01 16.23 -2.96
CA ILE A 147 21.78 16.33 -1.71
C ILE A 147 23.19 16.89 -1.93
N ALA A 148 23.67 16.96 -3.18
CA ALA A 148 24.97 17.55 -3.47
C ALA A 148 24.95 19.08 -3.25
N GLY A 149 23.76 19.68 -3.38
CA GLY A 149 23.50 21.08 -3.07
C GLY A 149 23.15 21.38 -1.62
N ASP A 150 22.99 20.38 -0.73
CA ASP A 150 22.55 20.61 0.65
C ASP A 150 23.67 21.28 1.48
N PRO A 151 23.50 22.56 1.89
CA PRO A 151 24.50 23.27 2.68
C PRO A 151 24.75 22.66 4.08
N ARG A 152 23.91 21.72 4.52
CA ARG A 152 24.11 20.97 5.77
C ARG A 152 25.06 19.78 5.62
N SER A 153 25.49 19.46 4.40
CA SER A 153 26.56 18.51 4.12
C SER A 153 27.92 19.05 4.63
N ALA A 154 28.09 18.88 5.94
CA ALA A 154 29.32 18.92 6.73
C ALA A 154 30.21 20.19 6.60
N ASN A 155 29.96 21.15 7.49
CA ASN A 155 30.96 22.08 8.05
C ASN A 155 31.54 23.20 7.15
N GLY A 156 31.02 23.42 5.95
CA GLY A 156 31.47 24.51 5.08
C GLY A 156 30.64 25.79 5.24
N GLU A 157 31.15 26.78 5.99
CA GLU A 157 30.67 28.16 5.94
C GLU A 157 30.73 28.67 4.49
N SER A 158 29.63 28.55 3.76
CA SER A 158 29.52 29.05 2.39
C SER A 158 29.20 30.55 2.45
N GLU A 159 30.23 31.36 2.71
CA GLU A 159 30.21 32.81 2.52
C GLU A 159 30.20 33.13 1.01
N GLY A 160 29.02 33.29 0.43
CA GLY A 160 28.91 33.66 -0.98
C GLY A 160 27.47 33.69 -1.45
N GLY A 161 26.75 34.74 -1.05
CA GLY A 161 25.40 35.00 -1.54
C GLY A 161 25.41 35.33 -3.02
N ASP A 162 24.80 34.47 -3.82
CA ASP A 162 23.99 34.86 -4.98
C ASP A 162 23.03 33.69 -5.29
N SER A 163 21.74 33.95 -5.10
CA SER A 163 20.58 33.13 -5.51
C SER A 163 20.69 31.61 -5.30
N ARG A 164 20.27 31.15 -4.11
CA ARG A 164 19.86 29.76 -3.85
C ARG A 164 18.62 29.41 -4.69
N GLY A 165 18.80 29.19 -5.98
CA GLY A 165 17.73 28.72 -6.87
C GLY A 165 17.40 27.27 -6.57
N LEU A 166 16.14 26.98 -6.19
CA LEU A 166 15.42 25.69 -6.35
C LEU A 166 16.27 24.40 -6.33
N ALA A 167 17.23 24.27 -5.41
CA ALA A 167 18.16 23.14 -5.33
C ALA A 167 17.51 21.86 -4.76
N GLY A 168 16.23 21.62 -5.07
CA GLY A 168 15.44 20.59 -4.42
C GLY A 168 15.41 19.28 -5.18
N TYR A 169 14.98 19.28 -6.44
CA TYR A 169 14.62 18.07 -7.16
C TYR A 169 15.33 17.99 -8.50
N ARG A 170 15.84 16.80 -8.80
CA ARG A 170 16.47 16.52 -10.08
C ARG A 170 15.92 15.22 -10.62
N ALA A 171 15.75 15.20 -11.93
CA ALA A 171 15.27 14.06 -12.66
C ALA A 171 16.16 13.85 -13.87
N PHE A 172 16.44 12.60 -14.20
CA PHE A 172 17.27 12.23 -15.32
C PHE A 172 16.65 11.05 -16.03
N TYR A 173 16.76 11.05 -17.35
CA TYR A 173 16.45 9.87 -18.13
C TYR A 173 17.67 9.38 -18.92
N SER A 174 17.62 8.12 -19.31
CA SER A 174 18.61 7.48 -20.17
C SER A 174 17.91 6.65 -21.23
N ASP A 175 18.34 6.81 -22.49
CA ASP A 175 17.92 6.00 -23.64
C ASP A 175 18.92 4.88 -23.96
N ASP A 176 19.98 4.75 -23.16
CA ASP A 176 21.11 3.85 -23.39
C ASP A 176 21.45 3.00 -22.15
N GLN A 177 20.40 2.65 -21.39
CA GLN A 177 20.48 1.79 -20.20
C GLN A 177 21.53 2.27 -19.20
N GLY A 178 21.51 3.57 -18.91
CA GLY A 178 22.34 4.24 -17.92
C GLY A 178 23.74 4.63 -18.41
N ALA A 179 24.15 4.28 -19.63
CA ALA A 179 25.47 4.66 -20.13
C ALA A 179 25.66 6.19 -20.19
N SER A 180 24.58 6.94 -20.43
CA SER A 180 24.50 8.39 -20.30
C SER A 180 23.15 8.83 -19.72
N TRP A 181 23.14 10.01 -19.10
CA TRP A 181 21.95 10.58 -18.47
C TRP A 181 21.71 12.00 -18.95
N ILE A 182 20.46 12.30 -19.28
CA ILE A 182 19.98 13.62 -19.68
C ILE A 182 19.12 14.16 -18.55
N GLU A 183 19.50 15.31 -18.00
CA GLU A 183 18.76 15.98 -16.93
C GLU A 183 17.48 16.62 -17.49
N LEU A 184 16.36 16.41 -16.79
CA LEU A 184 15.06 16.99 -17.06
C LEU A 184 14.87 18.22 -16.18
N GLU A 185 14.46 19.32 -16.80
CA GLU A 185 14.05 20.54 -16.09
C GLU A 185 12.57 20.42 -15.67
N PHE A 186 12.22 20.93 -14.49
CA PHE A 186 10.83 21.04 -14.05
C PHE A 186 10.26 22.42 -14.40
N ASP A 187 9.11 22.45 -15.07
CA ASP A 187 8.32 23.67 -15.26
C ASP A 187 7.29 23.81 -14.14
N PHE A 188 7.59 24.69 -13.18
CA PHE A 188 6.67 25.06 -12.11
C PHE A 188 5.80 26.28 -12.47
N SER A 189 5.93 26.86 -13.67
CA SER A 189 5.23 28.11 -14.03
C SER A 189 3.70 27.98 -14.06
N SER A 190 3.20 26.79 -14.36
CA SER A 190 1.77 26.43 -14.35
C SER A 190 1.31 25.83 -13.03
N SER A 191 2.23 25.54 -12.12
CA SER A 191 1.93 24.83 -10.88
C SER A 191 1.36 25.75 -9.81
N SER A 192 0.51 25.18 -8.95
CA SER A 192 0.09 25.81 -7.69
C SER A 192 1.24 25.91 -6.67
N ILE A 193 2.40 25.31 -6.98
CA ILE A 193 3.57 25.27 -6.13
C ILE A 193 4.16 26.68 -6.06
N GLN A 194 3.98 27.31 -4.90
CA GLN A 194 4.85 28.42 -4.56
C GLN A 194 6.24 27.85 -4.31
N VAL A 195 7.22 28.35 -5.06
CA VAL A 195 8.64 28.07 -4.81
C VAL A 195 8.91 28.37 -3.33
N PRO A 196 9.23 27.36 -2.50
CA PRO A 196 9.39 27.59 -1.08
C PRO A 196 10.52 28.59 -0.88
N PRO A 197 10.32 29.64 -0.06
CA PRO A 197 11.37 30.57 0.28
C PRO A 197 12.34 29.90 1.26
N THR A 198 13.18 29.01 0.75
CA THR A 198 14.49 28.65 1.30
C THR A 198 14.56 28.29 2.80
N TYR A 199 13.89 27.26 3.36
CA TYR A 199 14.31 26.67 4.65
C TYR A 199 13.89 25.21 4.91
N ASP A 200 14.88 24.43 5.38
CA ASP A 200 14.97 23.29 6.33
C ASP A 200 14.13 22.02 6.30
N ILE A 201 13.00 21.92 5.61
CA ILE A 201 12.22 20.67 5.51
C ILE A 201 11.82 20.49 4.06
N PHE A 202 12.04 19.30 3.49
CA PHE A 202 11.68 18.96 2.11
C PHE A 202 10.16 19.13 1.93
N PRO A 203 9.68 20.26 1.37
CA PRO A 203 8.24 20.50 1.31
C PRO A 203 7.57 19.61 0.27
N TYR A 204 8.38 19.03 -0.62
CA TYR A 204 7.98 17.99 -1.55
C TYR A 204 8.92 16.78 -1.44
N VAL A 205 8.39 15.59 -1.67
CA VAL A 205 9.15 14.34 -1.80
C VAL A 205 8.84 13.76 -3.17
N VAL A 206 9.87 13.34 -3.89
CA VAL A 206 9.69 12.52 -5.10
C VAL A 206 9.18 11.17 -4.64
N THR A 207 7.92 10.86 -4.93
CA THR A 207 7.29 9.59 -4.52
C THR A 207 7.16 8.61 -5.66
N VAL A 208 7.27 9.05 -6.92
CA VAL A 208 7.18 8.15 -8.08
C VAL A 208 8.08 8.70 -9.20
N ALA A 209 8.78 7.79 -9.88
CA ALA A 209 9.42 8.02 -11.17
C ALA A 209 9.09 6.81 -12.06
N LEU A 210 8.43 7.02 -13.19
CA LEU A 210 8.00 5.99 -14.12
C LEU A 210 8.30 6.41 -15.57
N ALA A 211 8.68 5.46 -16.42
CA ALA A 211 8.91 5.63 -17.85
C ALA A 211 8.18 4.54 -18.67
N SER A 212 7.51 4.95 -19.74
CA SER A 212 6.81 4.05 -20.67
C SER A 212 7.00 4.56 -22.09
N GLY A 213 7.86 3.89 -22.87
CA GLY A 213 8.22 4.35 -24.20
C GLY A 213 8.87 5.74 -24.12
N ASP A 214 8.35 6.70 -24.88
CA ASP A 214 8.85 8.08 -24.83
C ASP A 214 8.30 8.89 -23.65
N HIS A 215 7.25 8.40 -22.98
CA HIS A 215 6.57 9.13 -21.91
C HIS A 215 7.24 8.87 -20.55
N MET A 216 7.36 9.92 -19.74
CA MET A 216 7.89 9.87 -18.39
C MET A 216 6.95 10.58 -17.44
N VAL A 217 6.82 10.03 -16.24
CA VAL A 217 5.96 10.54 -15.17
C VAL A 217 6.76 10.62 -13.88
N ILE A 218 6.67 11.77 -13.20
CA ILE A 218 7.20 11.98 -11.86
C ILE A 218 6.09 12.49 -10.98
N VAL A 219 5.97 11.95 -9.76
CA VAL A 219 5.05 12.48 -8.76
C VAL A 219 5.81 13.14 -7.63
N LEU A 220 5.47 14.40 -7.37
CA LEU A 220 5.91 15.16 -6.21
C LEU A 220 4.78 15.22 -5.20
N GLN A 221 5.06 14.82 -3.96
CA GLN A 221 4.11 14.83 -2.86
C GLN A 221 4.48 15.90 -1.84
N SER A 222 3.52 16.74 -1.42
CA SER A 222 3.73 17.77 -0.39
C SER A 222 2.65 17.78 0.66
N ASN A 223 2.93 18.44 1.80
CA ASN A 223 1.93 18.84 2.78
C ASN A 223 1.64 20.34 2.65
N GLU A 224 0.36 20.73 2.51
CA GLU A 224 -0.01 22.14 2.24
C GLU A 224 0.28 23.11 3.39
N GLU A 225 0.26 22.66 4.65
CA GLU A 225 0.51 23.53 5.80
C GLU A 225 1.92 24.13 5.77
N ASP A 226 2.92 23.30 5.44
CA ASP A 226 4.31 23.73 5.31
C ASP A 226 4.52 24.77 4.18
N ALA A 227 3.76 24.65 3.09
CA ALA A 227 3.88 25.55 1.95
C ALA A 227 3.33 26.96 2.24
N SER A 228 2.32 27.07 3.10
CA SER A 228 1.68 28.35 3.42
C SER A 228 2.34 29.11 4.57
N ALA A 229 2.83 28.39 5.59
CA ALA A 229 3.46 28.97 6.79
C ALA A 229 4.75 29.75 6.48
N ALA A 230 5.44 29.41 5.40
CA ALA A 230 6.67 30.09 4.98
C ALA A 230 6.44 31.54 4.49
N SER A 231 5.20 31.92 4.17
CA SER A 231 4.88 33.24 3.61
C SER A 231 4.56 34.32 4.68
N ASP A 232 4.27 33.93 5.92
CA ASP A 232 3.69 34.82 6.94
C ASP A 232 4.52 34.86 8.25
N SER A 233 5.84 34.92 8.14
CA SER A 233 6.80 34.97 9.27
C SER A 233 6.78 36.26 10.11
N GLY A 234 5.71 37.04 10.03
CA GLY A 234 5.51 38.28 10.78
C GLY A 234 4.44 38.15 11.87
N SER A 235 4.88 37.92 13.11
CA SER A 235 4.19 38.28 14.36
C SER A 235 3.27 37.22 15.02
N GLU A 236 3.65 36.87 16.25
CA GLU A 236 2.85 36.24 17.32
C GLU A 236 2.55 34.73 17.20
N MET A 237 3.54 33.96 17.66
CA MET A 237 3.48 32.54 18.04
C MET A 237 2.51 32.35 19.22
N SER A 238 1.21 32.44 18.95
CA SER A 238 0.12 32.14 19.87
C SER A 238 -0.12 30.63 19.91
N SER A 239 0.16 30.02 21.06
CA SER A 239 -0.03 28.59 21.36
C SER A 239 -1.51 28.20 21.46
N HIS A 240 -2.23 28.18 20.34
CA HIS A 240 -3.56 27.60 20.27
C HIS A 240 -3.47 26.10 19.93
N LEU A 241 -3.47 25.27 20.98
CA LEU A 241 -3.63 23.80 20.96
C LEU A 241 -5.06 23.35 20.58
N GLY A 242 -5.69 24.02 19.62
CA GLY A 242 -7.06 23.71 19.20
C GLY A 242 -7.07 23.22 17.77
N GLU A 243 -7.23 21.91 17.59
CA GLU A 243 -7.52 21.21 16.32
C GLU A 243 -6.69 21.73 15.14
N GLU A 244 -5.46 21.21 14.99
CA GLU A 244 -4.65 21.45 13.80
C GLU A 244 -5.47 21.06 12.56
N PRO A 245 -5.72 22.00 11.62
CA PRO A 245 -6.50 21.72 10.43
C PRO A 245 -5.79 20.59 9.66
N GLY A 246 -6.41 19.41 9.64
CA GLY A 246 -5.77 18.17 9.19
C GLY A 246 -4.93 18.37 7.94
N GLU A 247 -3.62 18.17 8.10
CA GLU A 247 -2.59 18.26 7.07
C GLU A 247 -3.07 17.58 5.78
N ARG A 248 -3.36 18.40 4.76
CA ARG A 248 -3.77 17.92 3.44
C ARG A 248 -2.55 17.71 2.59
N SER A 249 -2.21 16.45 2.37
CA SER A 249 -1.19 16.09 1.41
C SER A 249 -1.72 16.23 -0.02
N LYS A 250 -0.85 16.64 -0.93
CA LYS A 250 -1.14 16.74 -2.36
C LYS A 250 -0.14 15.95 -3.17
N ALA A 251 -0.64 15.19 -4.14
CA ALA A 251 0.14 14.52 -5.16
C ALA A 251 0.06 15.32 -6.47
N ARG A 252 1.20 15.77 -6.97
CA ARG A 252 1.32 16.51 -8.24
C ARG A 252 2.06 15.67 -9.26
N ILE A 253 1.42 15.43 -10.39
CA ILE A 253 1.95 14.61 -11.47
C ILE A 253 2.58 15.52 -12.51
N PHE A 254 3.85 15.27 -12.80
CA PHE A 254 4.63 15.90 -13.85
C PHE A 254 4.85 14.89 -14.96
N ALA A 255 4.72 15.33 -16.21
CA ALA A 255 4.94 14.48 -17.38
C ALA A 255 5.93 15.12 -18.36
N SER A 256 6.71 14.28 -19.04
CA SER A 256 7.65 14.69 -20.09
C SER A 256 7.74 13.63 -21.18
N ASP A 257 8.04 14.08 -22.40
CA ASP A 257 8.33 13.24 -23.57
C ASP A 257 9.82 13.32 -23.97
N GLY A 258 10.70 13.71 -23.04
CA GLY A 258 12.14 13.99 -23.27
C GLY A 258 12.50 15.48 -23.18
N GLY A 259 11.50 16.35 -23.01
CA GLY A 259 11.64 17.79 -22.80
C GLY A 259 11.46 18.19 -21.33
N VAL A 260 10.97 19.41 -21.12
CA VAL A 260 10.67 19.93 -19.77
C VAL A 260 9.51 19.14 -19.14
N LEU A 261 9.60 18.84 -17.85
CA LEU A 261 8.56 18.21 -17.03
C LEU A 261 7.47 19.23 -16.70
N GLU A 262 6.29 19.07 -17.28
CA GLU A 262 5.14 19.93 -17.07
C GLU A 262 4.20 19.32 -16.04
N GLN A 263 3.67 20.10 -15.10
CA GLN A 263 2.59 19.62 -14.23
C GLN A 263 1.32 19.39 -15.07
N VAL A 264 0.80 18.17 -15.04
CA VAL A 264 -0.38 17.75 -15.83
C VAL A 264 -1.58 17.41 -14.98
N ALA A 265 -1.38 17.05 -13.70
CA ALA A 265 -2.46 16.74 -12.78
C ALA A 265 -2.07 17.06 -11.33
N GLU A 266 -3.09 17.29 -10.49
CA GLU A 266 -2.98 17.48 -9.05
C GLU A 266 -4.13 16.74 -8.38
N TYR A 267 -3.82 16.01 -7.31
CA TYR A 267 -4.78 15.24 -6.53
C TYR A 267 -4.60 15.53 -5.04
N ASP A 268 -5.72 15.66 -4.33
CA ASP A 268 -5.72 15.67 -2.87
C ASP A 268 -5.48 14.23 -2.38
N GLY A 269 -4.42 14.01 -1.62
CA GLY A 269 -4.02 12.69 -1.12
C GLY A 269 -2.51 12.45 -1.10
N LEU A 270 -2.17 11.28 -0.57
CA LEU A 270 -0.83 10.73 -0.49
C LEU A 270 -0.69 9.68 -1.59
N ILE A 271 0.39 9.70 -2.38
CA ILE A 271 0.75 8.50 -3.14
C ILE A 271 1.39 7.52 -2.17
N TYR A 272 0.79 6.33 -2.06
CA TYR A 272 1.35 5.30 -1.22
C TYR A 272 2.48 4.61 -1.99
N ASN A 273 3.69 5.18 -1.90
CA ASN A 273 4.89 4.50 -2.33
C ASN A 273 5.69 4.08 -1.10
N SER A 274 5.53 2.83 -0.67
CA SER A 274 6.49 2.26 0.27
C SER A 274 7.63 1.68 -0.55
N ILE A 275 8.87 2.01 -0.20
CA ILE A 275 10.09 1.46 -0.83
C ILE A 275 10.04 -0.08 -0.93
N VAL A 276 9.34 -0.75 0.00
CA VAL A 276 9.20 -2.22 0.08
C VAL A 276 8.08 -2.79 -0.82
N ILE A 277 7.11 -1.97 -1.26
CA ILE A 277 5.96 -2.41 -2.06
C ILE A 277 5.83 -1.43 -3.23
N ASN A 278 6.41 -1.79 -4.38
CA ASN A 278 6.31 -0.99 -5.61
C ASN A 278 4.86 -0.97 -6.11
N ARG A 279 4.09 0.00 -5.63
CA ARG A 279 2.67 0.17 -5.96
C ARG A 279 2.41 0.95 -7.24
N ASN A 280 3.46 1.54 -7.80
CA ASN A 280 3.40 2.39 -8.96
C ASN A 280 4.18 1.72 -10.08
N VAL A 281 3.54 1.62 -11.24
CA VAL A 281 3.98 0.72 -12.30
C VAL A 281 3.83 1.41 -13.65
N SER A 282 4.82 1.21 -14.51
CA SER A 282 4.79 1.57 -15.92
C SER A 282 4.76 0.29 -16.76
N THR A 283 4.07 0.35 -17.87
CA THR A 283 4.02 -0.71 -18.86
C THR A 283 4.07 -0.06 -20.21
N ALA A 284 4.23 -0.82 -21.29
CA ALA A 284 4.10 -0.23 -22.63
C ALA A 284 2.74 0.47 -22.84
N ALA A 285 1.67 0.19 -22.06
CA ALA A 285 0.37 0.88 -22.17
C ALA A 285 0.35 2.26 -21.54
N GLY A 286 1.33 2.57 -20.70
CA GLY A 286 1.32 3.75 -19.85
C GLY A 286 1.49 3.37 -18.39
N PHE A 287 0.75 4.05 -17.52
CA PHE A 287 1.07 4.21 -16.11
C PHE A 287 -0.11 3.81 -15.23
N SER A 288 0.18 3.20 -14.09
CA SER A 288 -0.78 2.98 -13.00
C SER A 288 -0.14 3.38 -11.67
N ILE A 289 -0.78 4.30 -10.96
CA ILE A 289 -0.33 4.86 -9.68
C ILE A 289 -1.42 4.64 -8.62
N GLN A 290 -1.03 4.25 -7.41
CA GLN A 290 -1.97 4.12 -6.28
C GLN A 290 -2.02 5.41 -5.45
N LEU A 291 -3.15 6.10 -5.51
CA LEU A 291 -3.44 7.30 -4.74
C LEU A 291 -4.23 6.92 -3.48
N TYR A 292 -3.70 7.25 -2.32
CA TYR A 292 -4.41 7.17 -1.05
C TYR A 292 -4.95 8.56 -0.67
N VAL A 293 -6.25 8.76 -0.84
CA VAL A 293 -6.92 10.00 -0.43
C VAL A 293 -7.29 9.86 1.03
N ARG A 294 -6.68 10.64 1.92
CA ARG A 294 -7.11 10.71 3.33
C ARG A 294 -8.55 11.20 3.37
N GLY A 295 -9.37 10.64 4.25
CA GLY A 295 -10.71 11.16 4.45
C GLY A 295 -10.68 12.63 4.92
N ASP A 296 -11.75 13.38 4.60
CA ASP A 296 -11.88 14.82 4.93
C ASP A 296 -11.81 15.13 6.44
N THR A 297 -11.92 14.11 7.27
CA THR A 297 -11.78 14.16 8.73
C THR A 297 -10.84 13.05 9.18
N GLU A 298 -10.22 13.16 10.36
CA GLU A 298 -9.48 12.03 10.98
C GLU A 298 -10.31 10.75 11.06
N GLN A 299 -11.63 10.92 11.00
CA GLN A 299 -12.61 9.87 11.12
C GLN A 299 -12.83 9.22 9.76
N ALA A 300 -13.01 9.98 8.67
CA ALA A 300 -13.29 9.47 7.32
C ALA A 300 -12.23 8.48 6.82
N PRO A 301 -12.61 7.29 6.28
CA PRO A 301 -11.64 6.28 5.93
C PRO A 301 -10.88 6.80 4.71
N GLY A 302 -9.56 6.62 4.70
CA GLY A 302 -8.84 6.90 3.48
C GLY A 302 -9.34 6.00 2.36
N ARG A 303 -9.44 6.54 1.15
CA ARG A 303 -9.82 5.80 -0.05
C ARG A 303 -8.59 5.53 -0.87
N LEU A 304 -8.36 4.28 -1.22
CA LEU A 304 -7.40 3.94 -2.25
C LEU A 304 -8.08 4.09 -3.62
N SER A 305 -7.46 4.87 -4.49
CA SER A 305 -7.85 5.02 -5.89
C SER A 305 -6.68 4.58 -6.77
N THR A 306 -6.98 3.92 -7.87
CA THR A 306 -5.99 3.71 -8.92
C THR A 306 -6.11 4.84 -9.93
N LEU A 307 -5.00 5.53 -10.20
CA LEU A 307 -4.83 6.48 -11.28
C LEU A 307 -4.20 5.76 -12.46
N THR A 308 -4.81 5.81 -13.63
CA THR A 308 -4.27 5.22 -14.86
C THR A 308 -4.13 6.27 -15.95
N SER A 309 -3.08 6.17 -16.76
CA SER A 309 -2.84 7.06 -17.89
C SER A 309 -2.08 6.35 -18.99
N THR A 310 -2.45 6.55 -20.25
CA THR A 310 -1.71 5.93 -21.36
C THR A 310 -0.49 6.73 -21.80
N ASP A 311 -0.49 8.04 -21.56
CA ASP A 311 0.51 9.00 -22.06
C ASP A 311 1.18 9.78 -20.92
N GLY A 312 0.79 9.52 -19.67
CA GLY A 312 1.25 10.25 -18.49
C GLY A 312 0.62 11.64 -18.34
N ARG A 313 -0.16 12.11 -19.32
CA ARG A 313 -0.75 13.45 -19.38
C ARG A 313 -2.23 13.45 -19.03
N THR A 314 -2.98 12.48 -19.55
CA THR A 314 -4.42 12.34 -19.29
C THR A 314 -4.65 11.19 -18.33
N TRP A 315 -5.24 11.48 -17.17
CA TRP A 315 -5.42 10.50 -16.09
C TRP A 315 -6.89 10.19 -15.85
N SER A 316 -7.20 8.89 -15.75
CA SER A 316 -8.46 8.39 -15.20
C SER A 316 -8.25 7.94 -13.77
N GLN A 317 -9.22 8.25 -12.91
CA GLN A 317 -9.28 7.77 -11.54
C GLN A 317 -10.40 6.76 -11.41
N SER A 318 -10.07 5.57 -10.89
CA SER A 318 -11.06 4.56 -10.50
C SER A 318 -10.96 4.30 -9.00
N GLU A 319 -12.09 4.42 -8.30
CA GLU A 319 -12.24 3.87 -6.96
C GLU A 319 -12.34 2.34 -7.09
N GLY A 320 -11.51 1.61 -6.35
CA GLY A 320 -11.51 0.15 -6.31
C GLY A 320 -11.40 -0.33 -4.87
N ALA A 321 -11.69 -1.61 -4.63
CA ALA A 321 -11.34 -2.24 -3.37
C ALA A 321 -9.82 -2.10 -3.20
N GLY A 322 -9.42 -1.19 -2.32
CA GLY A 322 -8.02 -0.90 -2.10
C GLY A 322 -7.31 -2.15 -1.63
N SER A 323 -6.30 -2.60 -2.37
CA SER A 323 -5.45 -3.68 -1.92
C SER A 323 -4.22 -3.06 -1.25
N LEU A 324 -4.06 -3.30 0.05
CA LEU A 324 -2.78 -3.04 0.73
C LEU A 324 -1.72 -4.10 0.42
N PHE A 325 -2.11 -5.13 -0.32
CA PHE A 325 -1.33 -6.33 -0.56
C PHE A 325 -0.35 -6.13 -1.73
N PRO A 326 0.65 -7.00 -1.90
CA PRO A 326 1.67 -6.84 -2.92
C PRO A 326 1.07 -6.87 -4.34
N GLN A 327 1.79 -6.22 -5.26
CA GLN A 327 1.52 -6.23 -6.69
C GLN A 327 2.83 -6.40 -7.46
N ALA A 328 2.74 -6.98 -8.66
CA ALA A 328 3.88 -7.13 -9.56
C ALA A 328 3.44 -6.97 -11.02
N LEU A 329 4.35 -6.45 -11.84
CA LEU A 329 4.13 -6.35 -13.28
C LEU A 329 4.58 -7.61 -13.99
N GLY A 330 3.71 -8.13 -14.85
CA GLY A 330 4.08 -9.09 -15.86
C GLY A 330 4.83 -8.43 -17.04
N PRO A 331 5.59 -9.23 -17.80
CA PRO A 331 6.39 -8.80 -18.95
C PRO A 331 5.55 -8.23 -20.10
N ASP A 332 4.29 -8.65 -20.20
CA ASP A 332 3.31 -8.19 -21.18
C ASP A 332 2.59 -6.90 -20.77
N GLY A 333 2.99 -6.31 -19.63
CA GLY A 333 2.30 -5.20 -19.00
C GLY A 333 1.04 -5.61 -18.23
N SER A 334 0.80 -6.90 -18.03
CA SER A 334 -0.25 -7.35 -17.11
C SER A 334 0.13 -6.98 -15.67
N LEU A 335 -0.87 -6.75 -14.83
CA LEU A 335 -0.68 -6.39 -13.44
C LEU A 335 -1.25 -7.47 -12.54
N TRP A 336 -0.37 -8.10 -11.78
CA TRP A 336 -0.74 -9.04 -10.74
C TRP A 336 -0.94 -8.29 -9.43
N ARG A 337 -2.06 -8.54 -8.77
CA ARG A 337 -2.39 -7.95 -7.47
C ARG A 337 -2.94 -9.01 -6.55
N SER A 338 -2.50 -9.01 -5.31
CA SER A 338 -3.24 -9.75 -4.28
C SER A 338 -4.60 -9.09 -4.05
N ALA A 339 -5.63 -9.92 -3.89
CA ALA A 339 -7.01 -9.47 -3.76
C ALA A 339 -7.81 -10.39 -2.83
N TRP A 340 -8.80 -9.80 -2.16
CA TRP A 340 -9.86 -10.54 -1.48
C TRP A 340 -10.91 -10.98 -2.50
N LEU A 341 -11.19 -12.28 -2.55
CA LEU A 341 -12.08 -12.89 -3.55
C LEU A 341 -13.47 -13.24 -3.00
N GLY A 342 -13.76 -12.86 -1.75
CA GLY A 342 -15.02 -13.15 -1.05
C GLY A 342 -14.88 -14.29 -0.06
N THR A 343 -14.22 -15.38 -0.45
CA THR A 343 -14.03 -16.57 0.39
C THR A 343 -12.59 -16.74 0.89
N GLY A 344 -11.71 -15.81 0.55
CA GLY A 344 -10.29 -15.85 0.91
C GLY A 344 -9.46 -14.91 0.06
N TYR A 345 -8.15 -15.00 0.25
CA TYR A 345 -7.19 -14.26 -0.55
C TYR A 345 -6.72 -15.03 -1.76
N GLY A 346 -6.19 -14.29 -2.71
CA GLY A 346 -5.76 -14.84 -3.98
C GLY A 346 -5.03 -13.78 -4.79
N LEU A 347 -4.87 -14.05 -6.08
CA LEU A 347 -4.30 -13.12 -7.04
C LEU A 347 -5.30 -12.82 -8.15
N ASN A 348 -5.36 -11.54 -8.51
CA ASN A 348 -5.99 -11.07 -9.73
C ASN A 348 -4.91 -10.66 -10.72
N ARG A 349 -5.01 -11.15 -11.96
CA ARG A 349 -4.27 -10.62 -13.09
C ARG A 349 -5.17 -9.70 -13.88
N PHE A 350 -4.72 -8.46 -14.04
CA PHE A 350 -5.32 -7.52 -14.97
C PHE A 350 -4.47 -7.51 -16.24
N ASP A 351 -5.09 -7.50 -17.42
CA ASP A 351 -4.35 -7.23 -18.64
C ASP A 351 -3.83 -5.78 -18.66
N ARG A 352 -3.12 -5.47 -19.73
CA ARG A 352 -2.54 -4.17 -19.99
C ARG A 352 -3.59 -3.05 -20.05
N GLU A 353 -4.82 -3.37 -20.44
CA GLU A 353 -5.96 -2.46 -20.49
C GLU A 353 -6.67 -2.30 -19.14
N GLY A 354 -6.24 -3.04 -18.11
CA GLY A 354 -6.81 -3.01 -16.76
C GLY A 354 -8.04 -3.91 -16.60
N SER A 355 -8.34 -4.76 -17.57
CA SER A 355 -9.43 -5.74 -17.48
C SER A 355 -8.97 -6.96 -16.68
N LEU A 356 -9.80 -7.44 -15.76
CA LEU A 356 -9.51 -8.68 -15.03
C LEU A 356 -9.51 -9.86 -16.01
N THR A 357 -8.40 -10.61 -16.07
CA THR A 357 -8.22 -11.76 -16.98
C THR A 357 -8.05 -13.08 -16.25
N ILE A 358 -7.46 -13.06 -15.05
CA ILE A 358 -7.30 -14.24 -14.21
C ILE A 358 -7.67 -13.87 -12.77
N GLU A 359 -8.45 -14.73 -12.12
CA GLU A 359 -8.73 -14.69 -10.69
C GLU A 359 -8.34 -16.06 -10.12
N VAL A 360 -7.38 -16.08 -9.19
CA VAL A 360 -6.88 -17.30 -8.54
C VAL A 360 -7.09 -17.19 -7.05
N ALA A 361 -7.87 -18.09 -6.47
CA ALA A 361 -8.00 -18.20 -5.02
C ALA A 361 -6.89 -19.07 -4.42
N PHE A 362 -6.37 -18.67 -3.26
CA PHE A 362 -5.44 -19.44 -2.45
C PHE A 362 -6.15 -19.90 -1.18
N ASP A 363 -6.35 -21.20 -1.05
CA ASP A 363 -7.01 -21.77 0.13
C ASP A 363 -6.12 -21.56 1.37
N ASN A 364 -6.66 -20.83 2.36
CA ASN A 364 -6.01 -20.58 3.66
C ASN A 364 -4.60 -20.01 3.57
N ALA A 365 -4.29 -19.23 2.53
CA ALA A 365 -3.01 -18.56 2.37
C ALA A 365 -3.18 -17.10 1.94
N ILE A 366 -2.36 -16.22 2.51
CA ILE A 366 -2.34 -14.79 2.22
C ILE A 366 -1.04 -14.46 1.50
N PRO A 367 -1.08 -14.06 0.22
CA PRO A 367 0.12 -13.64 -0.48
C PRO A 367 0.56 -12.26 0.04
N PHE A 368 1.78 -12.19 0.58
CA PHE A 368 2.35 -10.98 1.16
C PHE A 368 3.59 -10.47 0.43
N LEU A 369 4.26 -11.31 -0.38
CA LEU A 369 5.18 -10.87 -1.44
C LEU A 369 4.81 -11.51 -2.78
N LEU A 370 4.99 -10.75 -3.85
CA LEU A 370 4.63 -11.15 -5.20
C LEU A 370 5.69 -10.62 -6.17
N ALA A 371 6.16 -11.47 -7.08
CA ALA A 371 7.04 -11.12 -8.17
C ALA A 371 6.51 -11.72 -9.47
N ALA A 372 6.65 -11.00 -10.57
CA ALA A 372 6.23 -11.44 -11.89
C ALA A 372 7.26 -11.00 -12.92
N GLY A 373 7.53 -11.85 -13.92
CA GLY A 373 8.52 -11.63 -14.96
C GLY A 373 8.27 -12.54 -16.17
N PRO A 374 9.14 -12.52 -17.19
CA PRO A 374 9.00 -13.33 -18.41
C PRO A 374 8.72 -14.81 -18.19
N SER A 375 9.31 -15.39 -17.13
CA SER A 375 9.13 -16.81 -16.84
C SER A 375 7.87 -17.18 -16.05
N GLY A 376 7.13 -16.20 -15.51
CA GLY A 376 5.92 -16.48 -14.72
C GLY A 376 5.77 -15.58 -13.50
N VAL A 377 5.10 -16.10 -12.48
CA VAL A 377 4.75 -15.41 -11.24
C VAL A 377 5.18 -16.26 -10.05
N ALA A 378 5.87 -15.63 -9.12
CA ALA A 378 6.26 -16.21 -7.84
C ALA A 378 5.58 -15.47 -6.69
N VAL A 379 5.16 -16.20 -5.67
CA VAL A 379 4.51 -15.63 -4.49
C VAL A 379 5.14 -16.18 -3.22
N ASN A 380 5.29 -15.33 -2.22
CA ASN A 380 5.48 -15.75 -0.85
C ASN A 380 4.16 -15.50 -0.11
N ALA A 381 3.58 -16.57 0.42
CA ALA A 381 2.30 -16.56 1.10
C ALA A 381 2.42 -17.11 2.51
N MET A 382 1.62 -16.55 3.41
CA MET A 382 1.49 -17.04 4.77
C MET A 382 0.27 -17.93 4.81
N ALA A 383 0.47 -19.21 5.07
CA ALA A 383 -0.61 -20.16 5.27
C ALA A 383 -0.79 -20.46 6.75
N ILE A 384 -2.01 -20.81 7.13
CA ILE A 384 -2.30 -21.30 8.47
C ILE A 384 -3.04 -22.63 8.29
N PRO A 385 -2.29 -23.75 8.26
CA PRO A 385 -2.83 -25.07 8.03
C PRO A 385 -3.95 -25.41 9.03
N GLY A 386 -4.95 -26.16 8.56
CA GLY A 386 -6.03 -26.67 9.41
C GLY A 386 -7.05 -25.61 9.90
N THR A 387 -6.88 -24.34 9.52
CA THR A 387 -7.84 -23.28 9.84
C THR A 387 -8.59 -22.85 8.59
N GLU A 388 -9.89 -22.57 8.71
CA GLU A 388 -10.64 -21.83 7.70
C GLU A 388 -10.44 -20.33 7.96
N LEU A 389 -9.25 -19.80 7.65
CA LEU A 389 -8.83 -18.43 8.01
C LEU A 389 -9.82 -17.34 7.63
N PHE A 390 -10.56 -17.60 6.57
CA PHE A 390 -11.43 -16.65 5.90
C PHE A 390 -12.90 -16.99 6.10
N THR A 391 -13.21 -18.16 6.68
CA THR A 391 -14.56 -18.44 7.15
C THR A 391 -14.70 -17.83 8.54
N LEU A 392 -15.15 -16.58 8.60
CA LEU A 392 -15.62 -16.05 9.87
C LEU A 392 -16.81 -16.90 10.34
N PRO A 393 -16.79 -17.43 11.57
CA PRO A 393 -17.93 -18.17 12.06
C PRO A 393 -19.16 -17.25 12.09
N ASN A 394 -20.33 -17.79 11.77
CA ASN A 394 -21.61 -17.13 12.02
C ASN A 394 -21.88 -17.10 13.53
N GLN A 395 -21.17 -16.23 14.24
CA GLN A 395 -21.20 -16.14 15.69
C GLN A 395 -21.74 -14.79 16.13
N ARG A 396 -22.41 -14.80 17.28
CA ARG A 396 -23.02 -13.63 17.89
C ARG A 396 -22.63 -13.57 19.37
N ILE A 397 -22.06 -12.44 19.79
CA ILE A 397 -21.62 -12.22 21.17
C ILE A 397 -22.40 -11.04 21.73
N ALA A 398 -23.33 -11.32 22.64
CA ALA A 398 -24.15 -10.30 23.29
C ALA A 398 -23.46 -9.77 24.56
N LYS A 399 -23.32 -8.46 24.68
CA LYS A 399 -22.73 -7.78 25.83
C LYS A 399 -23.30 -6.37 25.99
N ASP A 400 -23.65 -6.01 27.23
CA ASP A 400 -24.08 -4.67 27.63
C ASP A 400 -25.19 -4.04 26.77
N GLY A 401 -26.12 -4.86 26.27
CA GLY A 401 -27.23 -4.42 25.42
C GLY A 401 -26.90 -4.35 23.92
N TYR A 402 -25.68 -4.71 23.54
CA TYR A 402 -25.23 -4.85 22.17
C TYR A 402 -24.98 -6.31 21.82
N GLU A 403 -24.93 -6.62 20.52
CA GLU A 403 -24.55 -7.93 19.99
C GLU A 403 -23.56 -7.74 18.85
N LEU A 404 -22.35 -8.26 19.02
CA LEU A 404 -21.35 -8.32 17.97
C LEU A 404 -21.65 -9.55 17.09
N ARG A 405 -22.00 -9.31 15.83
CA ARG A 405 -22.35 -10.33 14.84
C ARG A 405 -21.21 -10.47 13.84
N PHE A 406 -20.64 -11.65 13.73
CA PHE A 406 -19.61 -11.94 12.75
C PHE A 406 -20.21 -12.51 11.48
N ASN A 407 -19.52 -12.28 10.36
CA ASN A 407 -19.97 -12.69 9.03
C ASN A 407 -21.33 -12.09 8.63
N GLU A 408 -21.68 -10.96 9.25
CA GLU A 408 -22.84 -10.13 8.92
C GLU A 408 -22.33 -8.68 8.78
N PRO A 409 -22.06 -8.16 7.57
CA PRO A 409 -22.13 -8.83 6.26
C PRO A 409 -21.06 -9.93 6.08
N GLU A 410 -21.22 -10.77 5.06
CA GLU A 410 -20.30 -11.87 4.77
C GLU A 410 -18.85 -11.39 4.70
N GLY A 411 -17.95 -12.06 5.43
CA GLY A 411 -16.55 -11.69 5.59
C GLY A 411 -16.30 -10.49 6.51
N GLY A 412 -17.33 -9.91 7.13
CA GLY A 412 -17.22 -8.72 8.00
C GLY A 412 -17.77 -8.93 9.41
N PHE A 413 -18.14 -7.82 10.08
CA PHE A 413 -18.83 -7.85 11.37
C PHE A 413 -19.70 -6.63 11.60
N THR A 414 -20.74 -6.79 12.42
CA THR A 414 -21.71 -5.74 12.77
C THR A 414 -21.86 -5.65 14.28
N LEU A 415 -21.84 -4.44 14.84
CA LEU A 415 -22.36 -4.20 16.18
C LEU A 415 -23.85 -3.84 16.08
N TRP A 416 -24.69 -4.65 16.71
CA TRP A 416 -26.14 -4.50 16.75
C TRP A 416 -26.58 -3.98 18.11
N ASP A 417 -27.37 -2.91 18.15
CA ASP A 417 -28.07 -2.48 19.36
C ASP A 417 -29.33 -3.35 19.54
N LEU A 418 -29.38 -4.14 20.62
CA LEU A 418 -30.48 -5.06 20.89
C LEU A 418 -31.78 -4.36 21.31
N ALA A 419 -31.69 -3.15 21.88
CA ALA A 419 -32.86 -2.40 22.32
C ALA A 419 -33.50 -1.63 21.15
N ALA A 420 -32.68 -1.03 20.30
CA ALA A 420 -33.13 -0.32 19.10
C ALA A 420 -33.42 -1.27 17.91
N ASP A 421 -32.90 -2.49 17.96
CA ASP A 421 -32.94 -3.50 16.90
C ASP A 421 -32.40 -2.96 15.56
N THR A 422 -31.22 -2.36 15.62
CA THR A 422 -30.53 -1.79 14.45
C THR A 422 -29.03 -1.99 14.54
N ALA A 423 -28.37 -2.09 13.39
CA ALA A 423 -26.92 -1.97 13.32
C ALA A 423 -26.54 -0.53 13.72
N VAL A 424 -25.60 -0.41 14.67
CA VAL A 424 -24.96 0.86 15.04
C VAL A 424 -23.56 0.97 14.44
N TYR A 425 -23.02 -0.15 13.98
CA TYR A 425 -21.72 -0.24 13.32
C TYR A 425 -21.69 -1.46 12.38
N GLU A 426 -21.22 -1.28 11.15
CA GLU A 426 -21.13 -2.34 10.14
C GLU A 426 -19.78 -2.23 9.41
N CYS A 427 -19.02 -3.34 9.39
CA CYS A 427 -17.76 -3.50 8.68
C CYS A 427 -17.90 -4.58 7.62
N GLY A 428 -17.51 -4.28 6.38
CA GLY A 428 -17.26 -5.30 5.37
C GLY A 428 -15.91 -6.02 5.57
N PRO A 429 -15.63 -7.04 4.75
CA PRO A 429 -14.38 -7.81 4.79
C PRO A 429 -13.12 -7.00 4.58
N GLU A 430 -13.21 -5.88 3.89
CA GLU A 430 -12.09 -4.97 3.64
C GLU A 430 -11.47 -4.40 4.92
N VAL A 431 -12.21 -4.36 6.03
CA VAL A 431 -11.79 -3.71 7.28
C VAL A 431 -10.94 -4.64 8.14
N LEU A 432 -11.13 -5.96 8.04
CA LEU A 432 -10.53 -6.90 8.98
C LEU A 432 -9.01 -6.90 8.99
N TRP A 433 -8.35 -6.28 8.01
CA TRP A 433 -6.89 -6.28 7.87
C TRP A 433 -6.28 -4.89 7.81
N VAL A 434 -7.10 -3.88 7.57
CA VAL A 434 -6.67 -2.50 7.67
C VAL A 434 -6.86 -2.14 9.14
N ARG A 435 -5.80 -1.74 9.84
CA ARG A 435 -5.88 -1.16 11.21
C ARG A 435 -6.82 0.06 11.30
N TRP A 436 -7.50 0.43 10.23
CA TRP A 436 -8.42 1.55 10.11
C TRP A 436 -9.85 1.03 10.00
N ALA A 437 -10.61 1.25 11.06
CA ALA A 437 -12.05 1.04 11.06
C ALA A 437 -12.78 1.97 10.09
N PRO A 438 -13.87 1.53 9.46
CA PRO A 438 -14.72 2.38 8.63
C PRO A 438 -15.33 3.50 9.48
N SER A 439 -15.30 4.69 8.92
CA SER A 439 -15.70 5.93 9.61
C SER A 439 -17.19 6.20 9.67
N LYS A 440 -17.98 5.47 8.88
CA LYS A 440 -19.34 5.90 8.51
C LYS A 440 -20.39 5.45 9.52
N ALA A 441 -19.98 4.79 10.59
CA ALA A 441 -20.84 4.37 11.66
C ALA A 441 -20.86 5.41 12.78
N ASP A 442 -21.94 5.42 13.56
CA ASP A 442 -22.09 6.26 14.76
C ASP A 442 -21.11 5.83 15.88
N CYS A 443 -20.32 4.78 15.64
CA CYS A 443 -19.33 4.23 16.56
C CYS A 443 -17.92 4.19 15.95
N ARG A 444 -16.88 4.41 16.76
CA ARG A 444 -15.47 4.17 16.43
C ARG A 444 -14.96 2.91 17.12
N LEU A 445 -14.19 2.12 16.38
CA LEU A 445 -13.39 1.05 16.94
C LEU A 445 -12.07 1.61 17.49
N ARG A 446 -11.80 1.34 18.76
CA ARG A 446 -10.52 1.64 19.43
C ARG A 446 -9.86 0.33 19.85
N TYR A 447 -8.60 0.18 19.45
CA TYR A 447 -7.69 -0.82 20.03
C TYR A 447 -7.01 -0.17 21.23
N PRO A 448 -7.15 -0.71 22.44
CA PRO A 448 -6.40 -0.20 23.57
C PRO A 448 -4.90 -0.41 23.34
N ASN A 449 -4.09 0.53 23.81
CA ASN A 449 -2.62 0.51 23.66
C ASN A 449 -1.93 -0.54 24.58
N ASP A 450 -2.71 -1.37 25.25
CA ASP A 450 -2.18 -2.36 26.16
C ASP A 450 -1.84 -3.63 25.36
N ASP A 451 -0.57 -3.78 25.00
CA ASP A 451 -0.02 -4.98 24.36
C ASP A 451 -0.04 -6.20 25.30
N SER A 452 -0.72 -6.12 26.45
CA SER A 452 -0.89 -7.22 27.39
C SER A 452 -1.46 -8.44 26.67
N ALA A 453 -0.77 -9.57 26.83
CA ALA A 453 -1.23 -10.89 26.41
C ALA A 453 -2.33 -11.47 27.34
N GLU A 454 -2.80 -10.70 28.31
CA GLU A 454 -3.81 -11.13 29.27
C GLU A 454 -5.19 -11.32 28.61
N MET A 455 -5.95 -12.31 29.09
CA MET A 455 -7.26 -12.68 28.52
C MET A 455 -8.35 -11.66 28.85
N ASP A 456 -8.17 -10.86 29.89
CA ASP A 456 -9.07 -9.80 30.32
C ASP A 456 -8.71 -8.43 29.72
N ALA A 457 -7.61 -8.33 28.96
CA ALA A 457 -7.31 -7.13 28.18
C ALA A 457 -8.48 -6.85 27.21
N GLU A 458 -8.97 -5.62 27.22
CA GLU A 458 -9.87 -5.14 26.18
C GLU A 458 -9.14 -5.24 24.84
N VAL A 459 -9.83 -5.66 23.78
CA VAL A 459 -9.21 -5.77 22.45
C VAL A 459 -9.99 -4.96 21.42
N ILE A 460 -11.31 -4.88 21.59
CA ILE A 460 -12.21 -4.17 20.69
C ILE A 460 -13.12 -3.29 21.54
N VAL A 461 -13.00 -1.98 21.40
CA VAL A 461 -13.89 -1.01 22.07
C VAL A 461 -14.67 -0.24 21.03
N PHE A 462 -16.00 -0.26 21.13
CA PHE A 462 -16.89 0.56 20.32
C PHE A 462 -17.25 1.82 21.11
N GLN A 463 -16.95 2.98 20.56
CA GLN A 463 -17.15 4.28 21.19
C GLN A 463 -18.12 5.12 20.36
N ASP A 464 -19.13 5.71 20.98
CA ASP A 464 -20.04 6.66 20.34
C ASP A 464 -19.27 7.89 19.87
N MET A 465 -19.46 8.24 18.60
CA MET A 465 -18.68 9.28 17.93
C MET A 465 -19.03 10.69 18.38
N GLU A 466 -20.30 10.95 18.73
CA GLU A 466 -20.74 12.29 19.12
C GLU A 466 -20.30 12.63 20.55
N THR A 467 -20.29 11.62 21.42
CA THR A 467 -20.09 11.80 22.87
C THR A 467 -18.71 11.37 23.35
N GLY A 468 -18.00 10.53 22.58
CA GLY A 468 -16.75 9.89 22.99
C GLY A 468 -16.94 8.86 24.10
N VAL A 469 -18.17 8.42 24.37
CA VAL A 469 -18.47 7.43 25.42
C VAL A 469 -18.34 6.02 24.85
N ASP A 470 -17.61 5.17 25.54
CA ASP A 470 -17.50 3.75 25.20
C ASP A 470 -18.89 3.09 25.37
N LEU A 471 -19.43 2.53 24.28
CA LEU A 471 -20.73 1.87 24.23
C LEU A 471 -20.64 0.44 24.75
N VAL A 472 -19.63 -0.29 24.27
CA VAL A 472 -19.31 -1.66 24.67
C VAL A 472 -17.85 -1.97 24.36
N SER A 473 -17.20 -2.71 25.25
CA SER A 473 -15.86 -3.26 25.02
C SER A 473 -15.90 -4.78 25.06
N PHE A 474 -15.11 -5.44 24.23
CA PHE A 474 -14.93 -6.88 24.23
C PHE A 474 -13.50 -7.22 24.63
N THR A 475 -13.35 -8.14 25.57
CA THR A 475 -12.05 -8.62 26.03
C THR A 475 -11.54 -9.76 25.15
N ARG A 476 -10.23 -10.04 25.22
CA ARG A 476 -9.61 -11.17 24.50
C ARG A 476 -10.35 -12.48 24.78
N GLY A 477 -10.65 -12.78 26.04
CA GLY A 477 -11.30 -14.01 26.46
C GLY A 477 -12.79 -14.11 26.14
N GLU A 478 -13.44 -13.00 25.79
CA GLU A 478 -14.81 -13.02 25.25
C GLU A 478 -14.82 -13.34 23.75
N LEU A 479 -13.72 -13.04 23.06
CA LEU A 479 -13.57 -13.22 21.62
C LEU A 479 -12.89 -14.56 21.27
N VAL A 480 -11.97 -15.05 22.10
CA VAL A 480 -11.24 -16.33 21.94
C VAL A 480 -12.05 -17.49 22.54
N PRO A 481 -12.00 -18.71 21.95
CA PRO A 481 -11.19 -19.15 20.80
C PRO A 481 -11.80 -18.87 19.43
N GLU A 482 -13.04 -18.41 19.38
CA GLU A 482 -13.82 -18.44 18.14
C GLU A 482 -13.47 -17.29 17.19
N PHE A 483 -12.76 -16.26 17.67
CA PHE A 483 -12.41 -15.09 16.89
C PHE A 483 -10.90 -15.00 16.62
N PRO A 484 -10.46 -14.93 15.35
CA PRO A 484 -9.07 -14.71 14.99
C PRO A 484 -8.67 -13.26 15.28
N LEU A 485 -8.45 -12.93 16.56
CA LEU A 485 -8.06 -11.60 17.03
C LEU A 485 -6.84 -11.03 16.31
N TRP A 486 -5.91 -11.90 15.89
CA TRP A 486 -4.74 -11.55 15.11
C TRP A 486 -5.12 -10.91 13.76
N ALA A 487 -6.22 -11.33 13.12
CA ALA A 487 -6.69 -10.76 11.85
C ALA A 487 -7.04 -9.28 12.04
N ILE A 488 -7.87 -8.96 13.04
CA ILE A 488 -8.31 -7.58 13.33
C ILE A 488 -7.19 -6.69 13.86
N THR A 489 -6.42 -7.19 14.82
CA THR A 489 -5.48 -6.35 15.58
C THR A 489 -4.09 -6.26 14.95
N GLY A 490 -3.75 -7.20 14.05
CA GLY A 490 -2.39 -7.43 13.60
C GLY A 490 -1.43 -7.78 14.76
N LEU A 491 -1.96 -8.09 15.95
CA LEU A 491 -1.15 -8.48 17.10
C LEU A 491 -0.83 -9.97 16.95
N VAL A 492 0.45 -10.25 16.70
CA VAL A 492 1.08 -11.58 16.59
C VAL A 492 0.95 -12.41 17.88
N VAL A 493 0.42 -11.81 18.96
CA VAL A 493 0.35 -12.42 20.30
C VAL A 493 -0.52 -13.68 20.34
N ASP A 494 -1.49 -13.80 19.42
CA ASP A 494 -2.30 -15.01 19.20
C ASP A 494 -2.12 -15.56 17.77
N SER A 495 -0.95 -15.32 17.16
CA SER A 495 -0.58 -16.03 15.93
C SER A 495 -0.75 -17.53 16.18
N PRO A 496 -1.52 -18.24 15.34
CA PRO A 496 -1.60 -19.68 15.46
C PRO A 496 -0.16 -20.21 15.47
N LYS A 497 0.16 -21.11 16.40
CA LYS A 497 1.50 -21.73 16.53
C LYS A 497 1.97 -22.47 15.26
N GLU A 498 1.18 -22.42 14.20
CA GLU A 498 1.27 -23.12 12.94
C GLU A 498 1.16 -22.14 11.76
N GLU A 499 1.47 -20.85 11.92
CA GLU A 499 1.80 -20.03 10.74
C GLU A 499 2.93 -20.71 9.99
N GLU A 500 2.73 -20.94 8.70
CA GLU A 500 3.73 -21.57 7.85
C GLU A 500 3.90 -20.71 6.61
N GLN A 501 5.15 -20.36 6.32
CA GLN A 501 5.49 -19.67 5.09
C GLN A 501 5.48 -20.65 3.92
N TRP A 502 4.90 -20.23 2.78
CA TRP A 502 4.80 -21.03 1.57
C TRP A 502 5.21 -20.23 0.34
N LEU A 503 5.96 -20.88 -0.53
CA LEU A 503 6.47 -20.34 -1.78
C LEU A 503 5.65 -20.93 -2.92
N GLY A 504 4.91 -20.08 -3.61
CA GLY A 504 4.12 -20.44 -4.78
C GLY A 504 4.83 -20.04 -6.06
N TRP A 505 4.75 -20.90 -7.08
CA TRP A 505 5.25 -20.61 -8.42
C TRP A 505 4.22 -21.01 -9.47
N SER A 506 4.07 -20.18 -10.50
CA SER A 506 3.27 -20.49 -11.68
C SER A 506 3.87 -19.86 -12.93
N ALA A 507 4.03 -20.66 -13.99
CA ALA A 507 4.53 -20.16 -15.28
C ALA A 507 3.48 -19.34 -16.05
N ASP A 508 2.19 -19.71 -15.93
CA ASP A 508 1.07 -19.09 -16.64
C ASP A 508 0.13 -18.28 -15.72
N GLY A 509 0.37 -18.37 -14.41
CA GLY A 509 -0.46 -17.76 -13.38
C GLY A 509 -1.77 -18.52 -13.10
N ILE A 510 -1.99 -19.67 -13.74
CA ILE A 510 -3.18 -20.51 -13.59
C ILE A 510 -2.83 -21.73 -12.75
N GLU A 511 -1.71 -22.37 -13.06
CA GLU A 511 -1.34 -23.65 -12.47
C GLU A 511 -0.16 -23.46 -11.50
N TRP A 512 -0.39 -23.76 -10.23
CA TRP A 512 0.53 -23.40 -9.14
C TRP A 512 1.20 -24.63 -8.52
N SER A 513 2.49 -24.48 -8.22
CA SER A 513 3.30 -25.39 -7.44
C SER A 513 3.69 -24.72 -6.12
N TRP A 514 3.63 -25.45 -5.01
CA TRP A 514 3.90 -24.91 -3.67
C TRP A 514 5.03 -25.68 -2.95
N GLN A 515 5.87 -24.97 -2.21
CA GLN A 515 6.91 -25.51 -1.33
C GLN A 515 7.03 -24.68 -0.05
N THR A 516 7.43 -25.28 1.06
CA THR A 516 7.87 -24.53 2.24
C THR A 516 9.30 -24.04 2.07
N PRO A 517 9.75 -22.97 2.76
CA PRO A 517 11.15 -22.55 2.75
C PRO A 517 12.11 -23.67 3.17
N ALA A 518 11.70 -24.51 4.13
CA ALA A 518 12.48 -25.68 4.52
C ALA A 518 12.69 -26.66 3.35
N GLY A 519 11.63 -26.96 2.61
CA GLY A 519 11.69 -27.83 1.43
C GLY A 519 12.43 -27.22 0.24
N ALA A 520 12.26 -25.91 0.02
CA ALA A 520 12.87 -25.19 -1.10
C ALA A 520 14.38 -24.94 -0.91
N PHE A 521 14.78 -24.53 0.31
CA PHE A 521 16.12 -23.98 0.58
C PHE A 521 16.95 -24.83 1.55
N GLY A 522 16.41 -25.96 2.02
CA GLY A 522 17.06 -26.83 3.00
C GLY A 522 17.26 -26.17 4.36
N ILE A 523 16.36 -25.25 4.74
CA ILE A 523 16.33 -24.58 6.05
C ILE A 523 15.73 -25.54 7.09
N ASP A 524 16.17 -25.46 8.35
CA ASP A 524 15.52 -26.23 9.41
C ASP A 524 14.04 -25.82 9.55
N PRO A 525 13.08 -26.75 9.58
CA PRO A 525 11.67 -26.42 9.69
C PRO A 525 11.32 -25.54 10.90
N GLY A 526 12.07 -25.64 12.00
CA GLY A 526 11.87 -24.80 13.18
C GLY A 526 12.32 -23.35 12.99
N GLU A 527 13.19 -23.08 12.01
CA GLU A 527 13.72 -21.75 11.68
C GLU A 527 13.07 -21.16 10.41
N ALA A 528 12.36 -21.98 9.62
CA ALA A 528 11.75 -21.57 8.36
C ALA A 528 10.72 -20.44 8.52
N ASN A 529 10.02 -20.39 9.66
CA ASN A 529 9.06 -19.33 9.95
C ASN A 529 9.71 -18.00 10.35
N ASP A 530 10.96 -18.05 10.82
CA ASP A 530 11.76 -16.86 11.15
C ASP A 530 12.54 -16.33 9.93
N ALA A 531 12.41 -17.01 8.77
CA ALA A 531 13.06 -16.61 7.53
C ALA A 531 12.22 -15.60 6.74
N SER A 532 12.86 -14.51 6.30
CA SER A 532 12.31 -13.57 5.32
C SER A 532 12.77 -14.00 3.93
N VAL A 533 11.82 -14.30 3.03
CA VAL A 533 12.12 -14.73 1.65
C VAL A 533 11.62 -13.69 0.67
N SER A 534 12.55 -13.03 -0.02
CA SER A 534 12.27 -12.15 -1.16
C SER A 534 12.45 -12.90 -2.47
N LEU A 535 11.54 -12.71 -3.43
CA LEU A 535 11.51 -13.40 -4.71
C LEU A 535 11.63 -12.38 -5.86
N ALA A 536 12.30 -12.76 -6.94
CA ALA A 536 12.24 -12.06 -8.22
C ALA A 536 12.30 -13.06 -9.37
N VAL A 537 11.53 -12.80 -10.42
CA VAL A 537 11.40 -13.63 -11.62
C VAL A 537 12.10 -12.94 -12.79
N GLY A 538 13.07 -13.61 -13.40
CA GLY A 538 13.79 -13.15 -14.58
C GLY A 538 13.36 -13.87 -15.86
N ASP A 539 14.18 -13.78 -16.91
CA ASP A 539 14.03 -14.57 -18.15
C ASP A 539 14.78 -15.91 -18.04
N GLY A 540 14.02 -16.97 -17.80
CA GLY A 540 14.49 -18.34 -17.66
C GLY A 540 14.81 -18.76 -16.22
N PHE A 541 14.65 -17.89 -15.22
CA PHE A 541 15.02 -18.18 -13.84
C PHE A 541 14.18 -17.42 -12.80
N VAL A 542 14.24 -17.91 -11.56
CA VAL A 542 13.71 -17.25 -10.36
C VAL A 542 14.84 -17.12 -9.35
N LEU A 543 15.02 -15.93 -8.79
CA LEU A 543 15.91 -15.69 -7.66
C LEU A 543 15.12 -15.65 -6.35
N ALA A 544 15.71 -16.23 -5.32
CA ALA A 544 15.27 -16.08 -3.95
C ALA A 544 16.44 -15.58 -3.09
N ARG A 545 16.15 -14.56 -2.28
CA ARG A 545 17.02 -14.09 -1.21
C ARG A 545 16.37 -14.45 0.10
N VAL A 546 17.07 -15.23 0.91
CA VAL A 546 16.59 -15.71 2.21
C VAL A 546 17.41 -15.02 3.30
N GLU A 547 16.75 -14.24 4.14
CA GLU A 547 17.32 -13.63 5.34
C GLU A 547 16.87 -14.41 6.58
N GLN A 548 17.80 -14.70 7.48
CA GLN A 548 17.50 -15.32 8.77
C GLN A 548 18.17 -14.54 9.89
N ILE A 549 17.42 -14.27 10.96
CA ILE A 549 17.95 -13.68 12.18
C ILE A 549 18.53 -14.81 13.03
N ASP A 550 19.86 -14.83 13.20
CA ASP A 550 20.47 -15.70 14.20
C ASP A 550 20.14 -15.13 15.59
N ASN A 551 19.32 -15.86 16.33
CA ASN A 551 18.90 -15.52 17.69
C ASN A 551 20.02 -15.66 18.73
N SER A 552 21.21 -16.12 18.33
CA SER A 552 22.40 -16.21 19.19
C SER A 552 23.13 -14.87 19.26
N PRO A 553 23.35 -14.28 20.46
CA PRO A 553 24.12 -13.04 20.58
C PRO A 553 25.58 -13.22 20.13
N PRO A 554 26.16 -12.28 19.35
CA PRO A 554 25.53 -11.08 18.79
C PRO A 554 24.56 -11.44 17.66
N TYR A 555 23.32 -10.91 17.73
CA TYR A 555 22.33 -11.10 16.67
C TYR A 555 22.95 -10.73 15.33
N SER A 556 22.95 -11.67 14.40
CA SER A 556 23.47 -11.47 13.06
C SER A 556 22.40 -11.86 12.05
N LEU A 557 22.34 -11.12 10.95
CA LEU A 557 21.51 -11.48 9.81
C LEU A 557 22.38 -12.36 8.91
N SER A 558 21.99 -13.63 8.75
CA SER A 558 22.55 -14.45 7.68
C SER A 558 21.69 -14.26 6.42
N THR A 559 22.35 -14.15 5.27
CA THR A 559 21.66 -14.06 3.98
C THR A 559 22.19 -15.14 3.07
N ARG A 560 21.27 -15.87 2.44
CA ARG A 560 21.55 -16.95 1.49
C ARG A 560 20.83 -16.65 0.18
N TRP A 561 21.47 -16.99 -0.92
CA TRP A 561 20.95 -16.72 -2.26
C TRP A 561 20.70 -18.02 -3.00
N PHE A 562 19.55 -18.09 -3.64
CA PHE A 562 19.14 -19.26 -4.41
C PHE A 562 18.65 -18.86 -5.78
N ILE A 563 18.93 -19.70 -6.76
CA ILE A 563 18.43 -19.58 -8.13
C ILE A 563 17.74 -20.87 -8.52
N ALA A 564 16.57 -20.77 -9.14
CA ALA A 564 15.89 -21.89 -9.78
C ALA A 564 15.77 -21.60 -11.28
N GLN A 565 16.16 -22.57 -12.11
CA GLN A 565 15.96 -22.49 -13.55
C GLN A 565 14.52 -22.87 -13.87
N VAL A 566 13.87 -22.08 -14.73
CA VAL A 566 12.50 -22.34 -15.17
C VAL A 566 12.55 -23.24 -16.42
N PRO A 567 11.83 -24.37 -16.43
CA PRO A 567 11.91 -25.38 -17.49
C PRO A 567 11.31 -24.99 -18.84
#